data_AF-A0A8J8AQJ0-F1
#
_entry.id   AF-A0A8J8AQJ0-F1
#
_cell.length_a   1.000
_cell.length_b   1.000
_cell.length_c   1.000
_cell.angle_alpha   90.00
_cell.angle_beta   90.00
_cell.angle_gamma   90.00
#
_symmetry.space_group_name_H-M   'P 1'
#
loop_
_entity.id
_entity.type
_entity.pdbx_description
1 polymer ?
#
loop_
_entity_poly.entity_id
_entity_poly.type
_entity_poly.pdbx_seq_one_letter_code
_entity_poly.pdbx_strand_id
1 'polypeptide(L)'
;MLAEFTVGFLFTLAWAGFFVIVGKQKSIWKATLGVTILFLVMMVLNYARYHLGEPLGWFLGAIVGFLFSLWFIQRVGSEKPTKESAVAMFLFDPLIFVVLLIVVLFL
;
A
#
# COMPACT_ATOMS: atom_id res chain seq x y z
N MET A 1 12.40 -18.87 -0.18
CA MET A 1 12.24 -18.16 1.12
C MET A 1 12.71 -16.69 1.17
N LEU A 2 13.93 -16.30 0.75
CA LEU A 2 14.40 -14.89 0.88
C LEU A 2 13.63 -13.91 -0.02
N ALA A 3 13.34 -14.29 -1.26
CA ALA A 3 12.63 -13.44 -2.21
C ALA A 3 11.17 -13.16 -1.76
N GLU A 4 10.49 -14.19 -1.28
CA GLU A 4 9.16 -14.12 -0.69
C GLU A 4 9.16 -13.17 0.51
N PHE A 5 10.15 -13.33 1.40
CA PHE A 5 10.36 -12.42 2.54
C PHE A 5 10.53 -10.98 2.08
N THR A 6 11.39 -10.72 1.09
CA THR A 6 11.58 -9.36 0.56
C THR A 6 10.29 -8.78 -0.01
N VAL A 7 9.50 -9.56 -0.75
CA VAL A 7 8.21 -9.10 -1.29
C VAL A 7 7.22 -8.78 -0.17
N GLY A 8 7.11 -9.61 0.87
CA GLY A 8 6.27 -9.34 2.03
C GLY A 8 6.70 -8.10 2.80
N PHE A 9 8.01 -7.91 2.96
CA PHE A 9 8.58 -6.74 3.61
C PHE A 9 8.27 -5.46 2.82
N LEU A 10 8.55 -5.46 1.51
CA LEU A 10 8.26 -4.33 0.61
C LEU A 10 6.77 -3.99 0.54
N PHE A 11 5.89 -4.99 0.61
CA PHE A 11 4.44 -4.79 0.66
C PHE A 11 4.04 -3.87 1.82
N THR A 12 4.50 -4.20 3.03
CA THR A 12 4.17 -3.38 4.20
C THR A 12 4.82 -2.00 4.17
N LEU A 13 6.05 -1.89 3.65
CA LEU A 13 6.72 -0.61 3.47
C LEU A 13 6.02 0.30 2.48
N ALA A 14 5.55 -0.24 1.35
CA ALA A 14 4.78 0.52 0.37
C ALA A 14 3.50 1.09 1.02
N TRP A 15 2.85 0.28 1.86
CA TRP A 15 1.70 0.70 2.66
C TRP A 15 2.07 1.84 3.62
N ALA A 16 3.18 1.70 4.34
CA ALA A 16 3.65 2.73 5.27
C ALA A 16 4.01 4.05 4.58
N GLY A 17 4.73 3.96 3.46
CA GLY A 17 5.08 5.11 2.64
C GLY A 17 3.85 5.84 2.14
N PHE A 18 2.80 5.10 1.74
CA PHE A 18 1.52 5.69 1.38
C PHE A 18 0.88 6.48 2.54
N PHE A 19 0.83 5.93 3.75
CA PHE A 19 0.27 6.66 4.91
C PHE A 19 1.00 7.98 5.17
N VAL A 20 2.32 7.96 5.07
CA VAL A 20 3.16 9.14 5.31
C VAL A 20 3.00 10.19 4.19
N ILE A 21 2.99 9.75 2.93
CA ILE A 21 2.99 10.65 1.77
C ILE A 21 1.58 11.17 1.47
N VAL A 22 0.59 10.28 1.44
CA VAL A 22 -0.79 10.63 1.09
C VAL A 22 -1.46 11.32 2.26
N GLY A 23 -1.18 10.94 3.51
CA GLY A 23 -1.78 11.58 4.69
C GLY A 23 -1.52 13.09 4.81
N LYS A 24 -0.47 13.61 4.16
CA LYS A 24 -0.06 15.02 4.20
C LYS A 24 -0.52 15.85 3.00
N GLN A 25 -1.19 15.25 2.01
CA GLN A 25 -1.57 15.94 0.79
C GLN A 25 -2.70 16.95 1.03
N LYS A 26 -2.53 18.19 0.56
CA LYS A 26 -3.58 19.23 0.61
C LYS A 26 -4.41 19.33 -0.67
N SER A 27 -4.29 18.33 -1.54
CA SER A 27 -4.96 18.29 -2.83
C SER A 27 -5.56 16.90 -3.04
N ILE A 28 -6.88 16.87 -3.27
CA ILE A 28 -7.62 15.63 -3.53
C ILE A 28 -7.00 14.89 -4.72
N TRP A 29 -6.74 15.59 -5.83
CA TRP A 29 -6.13 14.99 -7.02
C TRP A 29 -4.78 14.31 -6.74
N LYS A 30 -3.91 14.95 -5.96
CA LYS A 30 -2.61 14.37 -5.59
C LYS A 30 -2.78 13.18 -4.64
N ALA A 31 -3.74 13.25 -3.72
CA ALA A 31 -4.04 12.16 -2.81
C ALA A 31 -4.63 10.95 -3.55
N THR A 32 -5.59 11.16 -4.45
CA THR A 32 -6.18 10.13 -5.33
C THR A 32 -5.14 9.49 -6.24
N LEU A 33 -4.23 10.27 -6.82
CA LEU A 33 -3.12 9.73 -7.60
C LEU A 33 -2.20 8.85 -6.73
N GLY A 34 -1.90 9.29 -5.50
CA GLY A 34 -1.12 8.50 -4.54
C GLY A 34 -1.79 7.18 -4.17
N VAL A 35 -3.11 7.17 -3.98
CA VAL A 35 -3.94 5.96 -3.77
C VAL A 35 -3.85 5.03 -4.98
N THR A 36 -3.97 5.58 -6.18
CA THR A 36 -3.89 4.80 -7.42
C THR A 36 -2.53 4.13 -7.56
N ILE A 37 -1.44 4.87 -7.32
CA ILE A 37 -0.07 4.34 -7.35
C ILE A 37 0.11 3.23 -6.30
N LEU A 38 -0.43 3.42 -5.08
CA LEU A 38 -0.39 2.38 -4.05
C LEU A 38 -1.01 1.09 -4.56
N PHE A 39 -2.23 1.13 -5.11
CA PHE A 39 -2.87 -0.08 -5.60
C PHE A 39 -2.11 -0.74 -6.75
N LEU A 40 -1.52 0.03 -7.66
CA LEU A 40 -0.66 -0.52 -8.72
C LEU A 40 0.56 -1.25 -8.13
N VAL A 41 1.23 -0.67 -7.13
CA VAL A 41 2.33 -1.32 -6.42
C VAL A 41 1.85 -2.60 -5.73
N MET A 42 0.69 -2.56 -5.08
CA MET A 42 0.11 -3.72 -4.41
C MET A 42 -0.25 -4.84 -5.39
N MET A 43 -0.74 -4.51 -6.58
CA MET A 43 -0.98 -5.47 -7.65
C MET A 43 0.31 -6.15 -8.09
N VAL A 44 1.37 -5.37 -8.36
CA VAL A 44 2.68 -5.91 -8.78
C VAL A 44 3.27 -6.82 -7.70
N LEU A 45 3.20 -6.42 -6.43
CA LEU A 45 3.70 -7.23 -5.31
C LEU A 45 2.87 -8.48 -5.07
N ASN A 46 1.54 -8.42 -5.25
CA ASN A 46 0.69 -9.62 -5.17
C ASN A 46 0.94 -10.57 -6.35
N TYR A 47 1.14 -10.03 -7.56
CA TYR A 47 1.54 -10.83 -8.71
C TYR A 47 2.88 -11.54 -8.44
N ALA A 48 3.88 -10.81 -7.93
CA ALA A 48 5.16 -11.40 -7.55
C ALA A 48 5.01 -12.47 -6.45
N ARG A 49 4.20 -12.20 -5.42
CA ARG A 49 3.87 -13.19 -4.37
C ARG A 49 3.31 -14.48 -4.97
N TYR A 50 2.40 -14.39 -5.93
CA TYR A 50 1.79 -15.56 -6.57
C TYR A 50 2.81 -16.42 -7.32
N HIS A 51 3.82 -15.80 -7.92
CA HIS A 51 4.86 -16.50 -8.70
C HIS A 51 5.99 -17.08 -7.85
N LEU A 52 6.21 -16.55 -6.64
CA LEU A 52 7.31 -16.97 -5.78
C LEU A 52 6.97 -18.18 -4.88
N GLY A 53 5.73 -18.68 -4.93
CA GLY A 53 5.37 -20.01 -4.43
C GLY A 53 5.13 -20.14 -2.92
N GLU A 54 6.08 -19.73 -2.05
CA GLU A 54 5.97 -19.99 -0.61
C GLU A 54 5.26 -18.87 0.17
N PRO A 55 4.02 -19.10 0.68
CA PRO A 55 3.29 -18.08 1.44
C PRO A 55 3.94 -17.75 2.80
N LEU A 56 4.68 -18.70 3.38
CA LEU A 56 5.33 -18.54 4.69
C LEU A 56 6.41 -17.45 4.65
N GLY A 57 7.26 -17.45 3.63
CA GLY A 57 8.33 -16.44 3.50
C GLY A 57 7.75 -15.03 3.38
N TRP A 58 6.71 -14.86 2.55
CA TRP A 58 5.98 -13.60 2.43
C TRP A 58 5.37 -13.15 3.74
N PHE A 59 4.73 -14.06 4.48
CA PHE A 59 4.10 -13.74 5.76
C PHE A 59 5.12 -13.29 6.82
N LEU A 60 6.27 -13.96 6.91
CA LEU A 60 7.37 -13.54 7.79
C LEU A 60 7.91 -12.15 7.40
N GLY A 61 8.09 -11.91 6.10
CA GLY A 61 8.46 -10.60 5.58
C GLY A 61 7.47 -9.51 5.94
N ALA A 62 6.18 -9.81 5.82
CA ALA A 62 5.10 -8.89 6.16
C ALA A 62 5.06 -8.60 7.67
N ILE A 63 5.28 -9.59 8.55
CA ILE A 63 5.33 -9.34 10.01
C ILE A 63 6.48 -8.39 10.36
N VAL A 64 7.69 -8.70 9.90
CA VAL A 64 8.88 -7.88 10.19
C VAL A 64 8.72 -6.48 9.60
N GLY A 65 8.26 -6.41 8.36
CA GLY A 65 8.01 -5.16 7.67
C GLY A 65 6.90 -4.35 8.32
N PHE A 66 5.85 -4.97 8.87
CA PHE A 66 4.79 -4.28 9.59
C PHE A 66 5.29 -3.60 10.86
N LEU A 67 6.12 -4.29 11.66
CA LEU A 67 6.72 -3.68 12.86
C LEU A 67 7.61 -2.48 12.50
N PHE A 68 8.43 -2.64 11.46
CA PHE A 68 9.27 -1.54 10.96
C PHE A 68 8.43 -0.38 10.40
N SER A 69 7.35 -0.71 9.68
CA SER A 69 6.40 0.23 9.10
C SER A 69 5.68 1.05 10.16
N LEU A 70 5.23 0.41 11.25
CA LEU A 70 4.63 1.11 12.39
C LEU A 70 5.62 2.08 13.02
N TRP A 71 6.84 1.63 13.29
CA TRP A 71 7.90 2.50 13.82
C TRP A 71 8.18 3.69 12.89
N PHE A 72 8.24 3.46 11.57
CA PHE A 72 8.44 4.50 10.57
C PHE A 72 7.30 5.52 10.52
N ILE A 73 6.04 5.05 10.52
CA ILE A 73 4.87 5.92 10.55
C ILE A 73 4.83 6.75 11.84
N GLN A 74 5.18 6.16 12.99
CA GLN A 74 5.24 6.91 14.25
C GLN A 74 6.29 8.01 14.24
N ARG A 75 7.42 7.82 13.54
CA ARG A 75 8.51 8.80 13.45
C ARG A 75 8.28 9.90 12.42
N VAL A 76 7.69 9.55 11.28
CA VAL A 76 7.65 10.42 10.08
C VAL A 76 6.22 10.76 9.65
N GLY A 77 5.23 9.99 10.10
CA GLY A 77 3.81 10.17 9.79
C GLY A 77 3.22 11.45 10.37
N SER A 78 2.09 11.85 9.79
CA SER A 78 1.27 12.96 10.30
C SER A 78 0.34 12.47 11.42
N GLU A 79 0.20 13.25 12.49
CA GLU A 79 -0.72 12.94 13.60
C GLU A 79 -2.17 12.77 13.13
N LYS A 80 -2.59 13.55 12.12
CA LYS A 80 -3.91 13.46 11.49
C LYS A 80 -3.80 13.66 9.98
N PRO A 81 -4.53 12.88 9.17
CA PRO A 81 -4.64 13.15 7.74
C PRO A 81 -5.35 14.49 7.51
N THR A 82 -5.03 15.18 6.42
CA THR A 82 -5.79 16.35 5.97
C THR A 82 -7.22 15.95 5.56
N LYS A 83 -8.13 16.92 5.42
CA LYS A 83 -9.50 16.64 4.96
C LYS A 83 -9.49 16.02 3.55
N GLU A 84 -8.65 16.54 2.67
CA GLU A 84 -8.51 16.09 1.29
C GLU A 84 -7.97 14.66 1.23
N SER A 85 -6.97 14.35 2.06
CA SER A 85 -6.41 13.00 2.19
C SER A 85 -7.38 12.02 2.80
N ALA A 86 -8.16 12.42 3.80
CA ALA A 86 -9.21 11.58 4.36
C ALA A 86 -10.26 11.22 3.30
N VAL A 87 -10.70 12.19 2.49
CA VAL A 87 -11.62 11.90 1.37
C VAL A 87 -10.98 10.92 0.39
N ALA A 88 -9.72 11.11 0.01
CA ALA A 88 -9.02 10.17 -0.87
C ALA A 88 -8.91 8.75 -0.27
N MET A 89 -8.52 8.64 1.00
CA MET A 89 -8.30 7.37 1.69
C MET A 89 -9.59 6.62 2.03
N PHE A 90 -10.70 7.31 2.31
CA PHE A 90 -11.94 6.66 2.75
C PHE A 90 -13.00 6.57 1.66
N LEU A 91 -13.05 7.53 0.73
CA LEU A 91 -14.07 7.57 -0.33
C LEU A 91 -13.52 7.01 -1.66
N PHE A 92 -12.34 7.48 -2.08
CA PHE A 92 -11.79 7.10 -3.37
C PHE A 92 -11.02 5.78 -3.33
N ASP A 93 -10.46 5.39 -2.19
CA ASP A 93 -9.76 4.11 -2.03
C ASP A 93 -10.64 2.89 -2.40
N PRO A 94 -11.88 2.73 -1.88
CA PRO A 94 -12.75 1.63 -2.31
C PRO A 94 -13.15 1.71 -3.79
N LEU A 95 -13.38 2.93 -4.31
CA LEU A 95 -13.76 3.12 -5.71
C LEU A 95 -12.62 2.73 -6.67
N ILE A 96 -11.39 3.16 -6.37
CA ILE A 96 -10.20 2.83 -7.15
C ILE A 96 -9.96 1.32 -7.11
N PHE A 97 -10.10 0.70 -5.94
CA PHE A 97 -9.98 -0.74 -5.80
C PHE A 97 -10.98 -1.50 -6.68
N VAL A 98 -12.25 -1.09 -6.68
CA VAL A 98 -13.29 -1.70 -7.53
C VAL A 98 -12.97 -1.52 -9.01
N VAL A 99 -12.58 -0.31 -9.43
CA VAL A 99 -12.22 -0.04 -10.83
C VAL A 99 -11.05 -0.90 -11.27
N LEU A 100 -9.99 -1.01 -10.45
CA LEU A 100 -8.83 -1.84 -10.76
C LEU A 100 -9.20 -3.33 -10.81
N LEU A 101 -10.06 -3.81 -9.91
CA LEU A 101 -10.57 -5.19 -9.97
C LEU A 101 -11.32 -5.44 -11.27
N ILE A 102 -12.21 -4.54 -11.69
CA ILE A 102 -12.91 -4.65 -12.97
C ILE A 102 -11.89 -4.72 -14.11
N VAL A 103 -10.93 -3.79 -14.16
CA VAL A 103 -9.90 -3.77 -15.20
C VAL A 103 -9.13 -5.10 -15.25
N VAL A 104 -8.75 -5.66 -14.10
CA VAL A 104 -8.03 -6.94 -14.03
C VAL A 104 -8.90 -8.14 -14.42
N LEU A 105 -10.22 -8.10 -14.18
CA LEU A 105 -11.13 -9.19 -14.54
C LEU A 105 -11.51 -9.20 -16.03
N PHE A 106 -11.46 -8.04 -16.69
CA PHE A 106 -11.88 -7.87 -18.09
C PHE A 106 -10.71 -7.71 -19.08
N LEU A 107 -9.46 -7.74 -18.60
CA LEU A 107 -8.23 -7.83 -19.40
C LEU A 107 -7.60 -9.22 -19.23
#